data_AF-A0A1F6A2N5-F1
#
_entry.id   AF-A0A1F6A2N5-F1
#
_cell.length_a   1.000
_cell.length_b   1.000
_cell.length_c   1.000
_cell.angle_alpha   90.00
_cell.angle_beta   90.00
_cell.angle_gamma   90.00
#
_symmetry.space_group_name_H-M   'P 1'
#
loop_
_entity.id
_entity.type
_entity.pdbx_description
1 polymer ?
#
loop_
_entity_poly.entity_id
_entity_poly.type
_entity_poly.pdbx_seq_one_letter_code
_entity_poly.pdbx_strand_id
1 'polypeptide(L)'
;MRNLFLYLLLLIFVAVSGFVLSPYLGNYLLNLGFATETVPISGTGSMFPTFPKSEGVSDKVASTQTVAQPKMMRYPQGLTVFGRTFFSYQLQIGDIIEFQSELTDKISKEKYGQESGFVKRIVALPGMEIELRDGFIKVNGHVPDEPFTAKPRSTYGGDFIPDCQTKKVPSDSIFVLGDNRKASLDSRFEIGYVKLTDIRHVLPLKEQEPYKKNWRNTENDLQFAHTSTVDVRDFVTRLNKVRREKNQPRLKIQENLNKSSRIRGQIILNTDDFSVEATRSGVTLEKAVRQAGYRNIIFAELIIRGYFQADELLENLFEFPDSTKILLSEEYQDIGMSPILGDVNNCPTQAIVIHLGGYKPPNYQKEDVESWKKLINNLTEILPSWENLKNASNIDQRKLEKLVSLLKTRLANAQKIYGRLSRNEWLTVDEEQMVKNDDRLHSEAEILISELNK
;
A
#
# COMPACT_ATOMS: atom_id res chain seq x y z
N MET A 1 -54.18 66.71 5.92
CA MET A 1 -52.82 66.56 6.51
C MET A 1 -52.75 65.53 7.64
N ARG A 2 -53.71 65.47 8.58
CA ARG A 2 -53.66 64.54 9.74
C ARG A 2 -53.62 63.04 9.39
N ASN A 3 -54.35 62.61 8.36
CA ASN A 3 -54.36 61.20 7.94
C ASN A 3 -53.07 60.79 7.22
N LEU A 4 -52.44 61.69 6.47
CA LEU A 4 -51.18 61.42 5.77
C LEU A 4 -50.03 61.15 6.75
N PHE A 5 -50.00 61.87 7.87
CA PHE A 5 -49.03 61.66 8.95
C PHE A 5 -49.20 60.32 9.66
N LEU A 6 -50.45 59.88 9.87
CA LEU A 6 -50.77 58.56 10.44
C LEU A 6 -50.38 57.41 9.50
N TYR A 7 -50.64 57.55 8.19
CA TYR A 7 -50.18 56.56 7.20
C TYR A 7 -48.66 56.49 7.10
N LEU A 8 -47.98 57.64 7.19
CA LEU A 8 -46.52 57.70 7.22
C LEU A 8 -45.95 57.03 8.48
N LEU A 9 -46.54 57.27 9.65
CA LEU A 9 -46.16 56.61 10.91
C LEU A 9 -46.40 55.10 10.88
N LEU A 10 -47.50 54.64 10.27
CA LEU A 10 -47.78 53.21 10.10
C LEU A 10 -46.77 52.57 9.13
N LEU A 11 -46.45 53.23 8.02
CA LEU A 11 -45.43 52.77 7.07
C LEU A 11 -44.04 52.73 7.71
N ILE A 12 -43.68 53.73 8.51
CA ILE A 12 -42.43 53.74 9.28
C ILE A 12 -42.45 52.63 10.33
N PHE A 13 -43.57 52.38 11.02
CA PHE A 13 -43.68 51.30 11.98
C PHE A 13 -43.57 49.92 11.32
N VAL A 14 -44.21 49.69 10.17
CA VAL A 14 -44.10 48.45 9.39
C VAL A 14 -42.69 48.29 8.80
N ALA A 15 -42.08 49.37 8.32
CA ALA A 15 -40.71 49.35 7.80
C ALA A 15 -39.69 49.11 8.92
N VAL A 16 -39.82 49.76 10.08
CA VAL A 16 -38.94 49.60 11.24
C VAL A 16 -39.15 48.24 11.89
N SER A 17 -40.39 47.77 12.05
CA SER A 17 -40.65 46.41 12.54
C SER A 17 -40.17 45.36 11.54
N GLY A 18 -40.37 45.54 10.23
CA GLY A 18 -39.81 44.66 9.21
C GLY A 18 -38.27 44.66 9.20
N PHE A 19 -37.63 45.82 9.37
CA PHE A 19 -36.16 45.95 9.37
C PHE A 19 -35.53 45.43 10.67
N VAL A 20 -36.18 45.65 11.81
CA VAL A 20 -35.72 45.17 13.13
C VAL A 20 -36.03 43.68 13.30
N LEU A 21 -37.18 43.18 12.84
CA LEU A 21 -37.56 41.77 12.93
C LEU A 21 -36.94 40.91 11.83
N SER A 22 -36.51 41.47 10.69
CA SER A 22 -35.94 40.70 9.57
C SER A 22 -34.76 39.80 9.97
N PRO A 23 -33.74 40.26 10.74
CA PRO A 23 -32.66 39.39 11.21
C PRO A 23 -33.15 38.29 12.17
N TYR A 24 -34.10 38.61 13.05
CA TYR A 24 -34.67 37.63 13.99
C TYR A 24 -35.56 36.61 13.26
N LEU A 25 -36.29 37.04 12.25
CA LEU A 25 -37.13 36.19 11.40
C LEU A 25 -36.26 35.26 10.55
N GLY A 26 -35.17 35.76 9.98
CA GLY A 26 -34.19 34.94 9.26
C GLY A 26 -33.56 33.87 10.16
N ASN A 27 -33.11 34.25 11.36
CA ASN A 27 -32.55 33.30 12.32
C ASN A 27 -33.58 32.27 12.79
N TYR A 28 -34.84 32.69 12.97
CA TYR A 28 -35.95 31.80 13.32
C TYR A 28 -36.25 30.80 12.19
N LEU A 29 -36.29 31.24 10.94
CA LEU A 29 -36.48 30.37 9.77
C LEU A 29 -35.34 29.37 9.60
N LEU A 30 -34.09 29.77 9.87
CA LEU A 30 -32.93 28.87 9.89
C LEU A 30 -33.08 27.78 10.97
N ASN A 31 -33.43 28.17 12.20
CA ASN A 31 -33.59 27.21 13.32
C ASN A 31 -34.79 26.28 13.14
N LEU A 32 -35.80 26.68 12.37
CA LEU A 32 -36.93 25.82 11.99
C LEU A 32 -36.62 24.92 10.78
N GLY A 33 -35.48 25.12 10.10
CA GLY A 33 -35.13 24.37 8.90
C GLY A 33 -35.86 24.82 7.63
N PHE A 34 -36.46 26.01 7.64
CA PHE A 34 -37.09 26.62 6.46
C PHE A 34 -36.14 27.48 5.63
N ALA A 35 -34.91 27.67 6.10
CA ALA A 35 -33.84 28.35 5.38
C ALA A 35 -32.53 27.55 5.51
N THR A 36 -31.64 27.76 4.55
CA THR A 36 -30.28 27.20 4.53
C THR A 36 -29.26 28.33 4.70
N GLU A 37 -28.10 28.03 5.25
CA GLU A 37 -26.95 28.94 5.23
C GLU A 37 -25.78 28.38 4.43
N THR A 38 -24.95 29.29 3.93
CA THR A 38 -23.76 28.93 3.15
C THR A 38 -22.66 28.50 4.11
N VAL A 39 -22.27 27.23 4.03
CA VAL A 39 -21.20 26.69 4.87
C VAL A 39 -19.90 26.66 4.04
N PRO A 40 -18.87 27.44 4.38
CA PRO A 40 -17.60 27.39 3.68
C PRO A 40 -16.88 26.08 4.04
N ILE A 41 -16.58 25.27 3.03
CA ILE A 41 -15.82 24.04 3.19
C ILE A 41 -14.40 24.31 2.71
N SER A 42 -13.45 24.09 3.61
CA SER A 42 -12.01 24.18 3.34
C SER A 42 -11.36 22.82 3.58
N GLY A 43 -10.21 22.58 2.95
CA GLY A 43 -9.38 21.42 3.28
C GLY A 43 -8.78 20.67 2.11
N THR A 44 -8.06 19.60 2.48
CA THR A 44 -7.19 18.78 1.63
C THR A 44 -7.93 17.84 0.67
N GLY A 45 -9.28 17.80 0.74
CA GLY A 45 -10.10 16.99 -0.16
C GLY A 45 -10.64 15.68 0.41
N SER A 46 -10.96 15.61 1.71
CA SER A 46 -11.59 14.43 2.33
C SER A 46 -12.98 14.09 1.74
N MET A 47 -13.67 15.09 1.17
CA MET A 47 -14.96 14.95 0.51
C MET A 47 -14.86 14.94 -1.03
N PHE A 48 -13.66 14.78 -1.60
CA PHE A 48 -13.51 14.59 -3.04
C PHE A 48 -14.12 13.24 -3.48
N PRO A 49 -14.84 13.15 -4.61
CA PRO A 49 -15.03 14.14 -5.66
C PRO A 49 -16.27 15.04 -5.47
N THR A 50 -17.06 14.85 -4.42
CA THR A 50 -18.24 15.69 -4.15
C THR A 50 -17.86 17.16 -4.03
N PHE A 51 -16.84 17.47 -3.21
CA PHE A 51 -16.23 18.80 -3.16
C PHE A 51 -14.80 18.78 -3.75
N PRO A 52 -14.38 19.84 -4.45
CA PRO A 52 -13.02 19.94 -4.98
C PRO A 52 -11.95 19.85 -3.88
N LYS A 53 -10.71 19.55 -4.27
CA LYS A 53 -9.55 19.63 -3.39
C LYS A 53 -8.93 21.03 -3.46
N SER A 54 -8.24 21.43 -2.40
CA SER A 54 -7.41 22.64 -2.42
C SER A 54 -6.17 22.43 -3.30
N GLU A 55 -5.64 23.52 -3.86
CA GLU A 55 -4.36 23.55 -4.58
C GLU A 55 -3.16 23.78 -3.64
N GLY A 56 -3.41 23.92 -2.33
CA GLY A 56 -2.40 24.15 -1.31
C GLY A 56 -1.44 22.96 -1.18
N VAL A 57 -0.14 23.26 -1.17
CA VAL A 57 0.93 22.24 -1.13
C VAL A 57 1.11 21.60 0.25
N SER A 58 0.59 22.23 1.31
CA SER A 58 0.62 21.69 2.68
C SER A 58 -0.78 21.66 3.28
N ASP A 59 -1.00 20.72 4.20
CA ASP A 59 -2.27 20.58 4.94
C ASP A 59 -2.71 21.89 5.61
N LYS A 60 -1.76 22.65 6.16
CA LYS A 60 -2.02 23.95 6.78
C LYS A 60 -2.51 24.98 5.77
N VAL A 61 -1.89 25.08 4.60
CA VAL A 61 -2.31 25.99 3.53
C VAL A 61 -3.64 25.52 2.92
N ALA A 62 -3.81 24.22 2.74
CA ALA A 62 -5.03 23.66 2.18
C ALA A 62 -6.24 23.85 3.08
N SER A 63 -6.04 23.82 4.41
CA SER A 63 -7.11 24.03 5.40
C SER A 63 -7.69 25.45 5.42
N THR A 64 -6.99 26.45 4.86
CA THR A 64 -7.48 27.85 4.82
C THR A 64 -8.18 28.21 3.51
N GLN A 65 -8.06 27.37 2.47
CA GLN A 65 -8.67 27.60 1.18
C GLN A 65 -10.08 27.00 1.12
N THR A 66 -11.08 27.87 0.94
CA THR A 66 -12.45 27.44 0.69
C THR A 66 -12.58 26.82 -0.70
N VAL A 67 -12.95 25.55 -0.76
CA VAL A 67 -13.10 24.75 -2.00
C VAL A 67 -14.56 24.59 -2.42
N ALA A 68 -15.49 24.75 -1.49
CA ALA A 68 -16.93 24.69 -1.76
C ALA A 68 -17.73 25.53 -0.76
N GLN A 69 -18.94 25.90 -1.16
CA GLN A 69 -19.87 26.70 -0.36
C GLN A 69 -21.31 26.15 -0.50
N PRO A 70 -21.59 24.89 -0.09
CA PRO A 70 -22.94 24.37 -0.13
C PRO A 70 -23.89 25.15 0.77
N LYS A 71 -25.16 25.15 0.38
CA LYS A 71 -26.26 25.60 1.23
C LYS A 71 -26.70 24.44 2.11
N MET A 72 -26.53 24.58 3.42
CA MET A 72 -26.85 23.53 4.40
C MET A 72 -27.90 24.03 5.40
N MET A 73 -28.71 23.13 5.93
CA MET A 73 -29.68 23.42 6.99
C MET A 73 -29.00 23.29 8.34
N ARG A 74 -29.40 24.11 9.33
CA ARG A 74 -28.96 23.92 10.71
C ARG A 74 -29.48 22.61 11.28
N TYR A 75 -28.70 22.02 12.17
CA TYR A 75 -29.09 20.85 12.93
C TYR A 75 -28.62 20.99 14.40
N PRO A 76 -29.42 20.52 15.38
CA PRO A 76 -30.81 20.10 15.22
C PRO A 76 -31.70 21.31 14.89
N GLN A 77 -32.64 21.10 13.97
CA GLN A 77 -33.69 22.07 13.66
C GLN A 77 -35.00 21.65 14.35
N GLY A 78 -35.88 22.62 14.57
CA GLY A 78 -37.24 22.38 15.00
C GLY A 78 -37.71 23.26 16.13
N LEU A 79 -39.01 23.22 16.38
CA LEU A 79 -39.68 23.98 17.42
C LEU A 79 -40.13 23.04 18.53
N THR A 80 -39.59 23.20 19.73
CA THR A 80 -40.04 22.42 20.90
C THR A 80 -41.20 23.13 21.60
N VAL A 81 -42.37 22.50 21.58
CA VAL A 81 -43.60 22.99 22.23
C VAL A 81 -44.16 21.86 23.09
N PHE A 82 -44.40 22.13 24.38
CA PHE A 82 -44.90 21.15 25.36
C PHE A 82 -44.12 19.81 25.36
N GLY A 83 -42.79 19.88 25.25
CA GLY A 83 -41.92 18.70 25.26
C GLY A 83 -41.91 17.88 23.96
N ARG A 84 -42.57 18.35 22.89
CA ARG A 84 -42.53 17.74 21.55
C ARG A 84 -41.83 18.67 20.57
N THR A 85 -40.89 18.15 19.81
CA THR A 85 -40.20 18.89 18.76
C THR A 85 -40.89 18.68 17.41
N PHE A 86 -41.26 19.78 16.76
CA PHE A 86 -41.87 19.81 15.43
C PHE A 86 -40.84 20.30 14.40
N PHE A 87 -41.02 19.92 13.13
CA PHE A 87 -40.14 20.33 12.01
C PHE A 87 -38.68 19.85 12.11
N SER A 88 -38.41 18.87 12.98
CA SER A 88 -37.09 18.24 13.07
C SER A 88 -36.77 17.49 11.78
N TYR A 89 -35.59 17.75 11.23
CA TYR A 89 -35.07 16.97 10.14
C TYR A 89 -34.65 15.57 10.65
N GLN A 90 -35.08 14.53 9.94
CA GLN A 90 -34.63 13.17 10.20
C GLN A 90 -33.43 12.87 9.32
N LEU A 91 -32.28 12.61 9.94
CA LEU A 91 -31.04 12.26 9.23
C LEU A 91 -31.23 10.98 8.43
N GLN A 92 -30.64 10.96 7.24
CA GLN A 92 -30.66 9.83 6.33
C GLN A 92 -29.23 9.36 5.99
N ILE A 93 -29.08 8.09 5.61
CA ILE A 93 -27.86 7.62 4.97
C ILE A 93 -27.63 8.44 3.69
N GLY A 94 -26.39 8.87 3.49
CA GLY A 94 -26.00 9.70 2.35
C GLY A 94 -26.08 11.19 2.61
N ASP A 95 -26.68 11.65 3.70
CA ASP A 95 -26.61 13.06 4.08
C ASP A 95 -25.16 13.47 4.36
N ILE A 96 -24.79 14.69 3.95
CA ILE A 96 -23.50 15.29 4.31
C ILE A 96 -23.73 16.20 5.50
N ILE A 97 -22.90 16.09 6.52
CA ILE A 97 -23.00 16.90 7.72
C ILE A 97 -21.72 17.67 8.00
N GLU A 98 -21.87 18.83 8.63
CA GLU A 98 -20.79 19.49 9.37
C GLU A 98 -21.02 19.22 10.86
N PHE A 99 -19.97 18.79 11.56
CA PHE A 99 -20.00 18.56 13.01
C PHE A 99 -18.72 19.10 13.66
N GLN A 100 -18.80 19.48 14.93
CA GLN A 100 -17.65 19.93 15.71
C GLN A 100 -17.82 19.54 17.18
N SER A 101 -16.76 19.01 17.76
CA SER A 101 -16.65 18.60 19.16
C SER A 101 -15.28 18.99 19.71
N GLU A 102 -15.07 18.85 21.03
CA GLU A 102 -13.75 19.07 21.66
C GLU A 102 -12.65 18.23 20.98
N LEU A 103 -12.98 17.00 20.59
CA LEU A 103 -12.05 16.13 19.86
C LEU A 103 -11.66 16.69 18.48
N THR A 104 -12.62 17.12 17.65
CA THR A 104 -12.29 17.69 16.33
C THR A 104 -11.49 18.98 16.47
N ASP A 105 -11.78 19.78 17.50
CA ASP A 105 -11.05 21.01 17.81
C ASP A 105 -9.59 20.72 18.16
N LYS A 106 -9.35 19.71 18.98
CA LYS A 106 -7.99 19.24 19.29
C LYS A 106 -7.25 18.79 18.02
N ILE A 107 -7.87 17.90 17.24
CA ILE A 107 -7.28 17.34 16.02
C ILE A 107 -6.95 18.44 15.02
N SER A 108 -7.89 19.35 14.76
CA SER A 108 -7.70 20.42 13.78
C SER A 108 -6.68 21.44 14.26
N LYS A 109 -6.60 21.71 15.57
CA LYS A 109 -5.59 22.59 16.15
C LYS A 109 -4.19 22.02 16.02
N GLU A 110 -4.02 20.72 16.29
CA GLU A 110 -2.74 20.03 16.12
C GLU A 110 -2.32 19.96 14.64
N LYS A 111 -3.26 19.64 13.74
CA LYS A 111 -2.97 19.42 12.31
C LYS A 111 -2.90 20.71 11.48
N TYR A 112 -3.77 21.67 11.76
CA TYR A 112 -3.97 22.88 10.94
C TYR A 112 -3.62 24.17 11.70
N GLY A 113 -3.45 24.12 13.02
CA GLY A 113 -3.13 25.28 13.86
C GLY A 113 -4.35 26.07 14.34
N GLN A 114 -5.57 25.62 14.04
CA GLN A 114 -6.81 26.26 14.49
C GLN A 114 -7.94 25.25 14.70
N GLU A 115 -8.87 25.57 15.60
CA GLU A 115 -10.05 24.77 15.92
C GLU A 115 -11.07 24.87 14.77
N SER A 116 -11.62 23.74 14.34
CA SER A 116 -12.51 23.66 13.18
C SER A 116 -13.34 22.38 13.19
N GLY A 117 -14.57 22.50 12.69
CA GLY A 117 -15.46 21.38 12.42
C GLY A 117 -15.03 20.55 11.22
N PHE A 118 -15.65 19.38 11.08
CA PHE A 118 -15.38 18.42 10.03
C PHE A 118 -16.63 18.23 9.18
N VAL A 119 -16.44 18.08 7.87
CA VAL A 119 -17.51 17.72 6.94
C VAL A 119 -17.33 16.27 6.51
N LYS A 120 -18.37 15.44 6.67
CA LYS A 120 -18.39 14.02 6.33
C LYS A 120 -19.78 13.57 5.89
N ARG A 121 -19.87 12.39 5.28
CA ARG A 121 -21.15 11.78 4.88
C ARG A 121 -21.58 10.73 5.90
N ILE A 122 -22.87 10.73 6.25
CA ILE A 122 -23.48 9.69 7.06
C ILE A 122 -23.55 8.39 6.25
N VAL A 123 -22.93 7.34 6.76
CA VAL A 123 -23.00 6.00 6.14
C VAL A 123 -23.79 5.00 6.99
N ALA A 124 -23.89 5.22 8.30
CA ALA A 124 -24.76 4.43 9.16
C ALA A 124 -25.41 5.29 10.26
N LEU A 125 -26.69 4.99 10.52
CA LEU A 125 -27.55 5.67 11.50
C LEU A 125 -27.57 4.91 12.85
N PRO A 126 -28.13 5.52 13.91
CA PRO A 126 -28.26 4.85 15.21
C PRO A 126 -28.84 3.44 15.12
N GLY A 127 -28.21 2.50 15.81
CA GLY A 127 -28.66 1.10 15.88
C GLY A 127 -28.27 0.22 14.68
N MET A 128 -27.72 0.78 13.61
CA MET A 128 -27.24 0.00 12.47
C MET A 128 -25.91 -0.68 12.78
N GLU A 129 -25.64 -1.79 12.10
CA GLU A 129 -24.38 -2.52 12.16
C GLU A 129 -23.50 -2.14 10.98
N ILE A 130 -22.22 -1.94 11.23
CA ILE A 130 -21.20 -1.66 10.23
C ILE A 130 -20.12 -2.73 10.25
N GLU A 131 -19.63 -3.10 9.08
CA GLU A 131 -18.46 -3.96 8.90
C GLU A 131 -17.67 -3.43 7.71
N LEU A 132 -16.35 -3.31 7.84
CA LEU A 132 -15.48 -2.99 6.71
C LEU A 132 -14.85 -4.29 6.21
N ARG A 133 -15.07 -4.65 4.94
CA ARG A 133 -14.62 -5.93 4.40
C ARG A 133 -14.28 -5.80 2.92
N ASP A 134 -13.11 -6.30 2.55
CA ASP A 134 -12.63 -6.34 1.17
C ASP A 134 -12.67 -4.98 0.46
N GLY A 135 -12.40 -3.88 1.18
CA GLY A 135 -12.44 -2.53 0.62
C GLY A 135 -13.84 -1.90 0.51
N PHE A 136 -14.87 -2.56 1.03
CA PHE A 136 -16.25 -2.06 1.07
C PHE A 136 -16.73 -1.87 2.51
N ILE A 137 -17.64 -0.92 2.71
CA ILE A 137 -18.48 -0.89 3.90
C ILE A 137 -19.70 -1.77 3.68
N LYS A 138 -20.05 -2.55 4.69
CA LYS A 138 -21.34 -3.22 4.80
C LYS A 138 -22.13 -2.56 5.91
N VAL A 139 -23.38 -2.24 5.64
CA VAL A 139 -24.34 -1.68 6.60
C VAL A 139 -25.49 -2.67 6.74
N ASN A 140 -25.74 -3.14 7.96
CA ASN A 140 -26.67 -4.24 8.26
C ASN A 140 -26.46 -5.46 7.32
N GLY A 141 -25.20 -5.81 7.07
CA GLY A 141 -24.81 -6.95 6.23
C GLY A 141 -24.82 -6.72 4.71
N HIS A 142 -25.25 -5.54 4.23
CA HIS A 142 -25.38 -5.24 2.80
C HIS A 142 -24.37 -4.17 2.36
N VAL A 143 -23.79 -4.28 1.18
CA VAL A 143 -22.95 -3.22 0.59
C VAL A 143 -23.88 -2.15 -0.01
N PRO A 144 -23.90 -0.91 0.50
CA PRO A 144 -24.73 0.14 -0.06
C PRO A 144 -24.18 0.62 -1.40
N ASP A 145 -25.05 1.21 -2.22
CA ASP A 145 -24.64 1.93 -3.43
C ASP A 145 -24.02 3.29 -3.05
N GLU A 146 -22.73 3.48 -3.35
CA GLU A 146 -21.96 4.66 -2.94
C GLU A 146 -21.31 5.38 -4.13
N PRO A 147 -22.12 5.94 -5.05
CA PRO A 147 -21.63 6.53 -6.30
C PRO A 147 -20.85 7.83 -6.08
N PHE A 148 -20.96 8.43 -4.89
CA PHE A 148 -20.21 9.60 -4.45
C PHE A 148 -18.75 9.30 -4.06
N THR A 149 -18.34 8.04 -3.92
CA THR A 149 -16.96 7.70 -3.51
C THR A 149 -15.96 7.94 -4.63
N ALA A 150 -14.75 8.37 -4.28
CA ALA A 150 -13.70 8.67 -5.28
C ALA A 150 -13.25 7.45 -6.10
N LYS A 151 -13.24 6.27 -5.47
CA LYS A 151 -12.77 5.02 -6.08
C LYS A 151 -13.60 3.84 -5.55
N PRO A 152 -13.88 2.81 -6.37
CA PRO A 152 -14.40 1.55 -5.86
C PRO A 152 -13.38 0.91 -4.91
N ARG A 153 -13.87 0.02 -4.04
CA ARG A 153 -13.04 -0.82 -3.18
C ARG A 153 -11.96 -0.04 -2.42
N SER A 154 -12.32 1.10 -1.84
CA SER A 154 -11.38 2.06 -1.22
C SER A 154 -11.57 2.22 0.30
N THR A 155 -12.44 1.41 0.91
CA THR A 155 -12.86 1.54 2.31
C THR A 155 -12.28 0.42 3.16
N TYR A 156 -11.26 0.73 3.93
CA TYR A 156 -10.57 -0.24 4.80
C TYR A 156 -10.67 0.19 6.24
N GLY A 157 -10.39 -0.75 7.14
CA GLY A 157 -10.35 -0.52 8.57
C GLY A 157 -9.35 0.55 9.00
N GLY A 158 -9.62 1.13 10.17
CA GLY A 158 -8.70 1.97 10.91
C GLY A 158 -8.65 1.53 12.37
N ASP A 159 -7.94 2.28 13.21
CA ASP A 159 -7.73 1.91 14.62
C ASP A 159 -9.05 1.75 15.39
N PHE A 160 -10.08 2.52 15.04
CA PHE A 160 -11.37 2.42 15.70
C PHE A 160 -12.19 1.25 15.18
N ILE A 161 -12.24 0.99 13.88
CA ILE A 161 -12.92 -0.19 13.31
C ILE A 161 -11.97 -0.91 12.35
N PRO A 162 -11.29 -1.98 12.83
CA PRO A 162 -10.47 -2.81 11.96
C PRO A 162 -11.30 -3.57 10.92
N ASP A 163 -10.67 -4.01 9.84
CA ASP A 163 -11.33 -4.83 8.83
C ASP A 163 -11.91 -6.12 9.44
N CYS A 164 -13.05 -6.53 8.90
CA CYS A 164 -13.82 -7.72 9.23
C CYS A 164 -14.29 -7.81 10.69
N GLN A 165 -14.35 -6.66 11.38
CA GLN A 165 -15.02 -6.54 12.66
C GLN A 165 -16.35 -5.83 12.49
N THR A 166 -17.39 -6.38 13.09
CA THR A 166 -18.70 -5.75 13.14
C THR A 166 -18.78 -4.83 14.36
N LYS A 167 -19.28 -3.61 14.16
CA LYS A 167 -19.66 -2.71 15.25
C LYS A 167 -21.08 -2.22 15.08
N LYS A 168 -21.77 -1.98 16.19
CA LYS A 168 -23.11 -1.41 16.21
C LYS A 168 -23.04 0.06 16.60
N VAL A 169 -23.69 0.91 15.81
CA VAL A 169 -23.76 2.36 16.06
C VAL A 169 -24.65 2.62 17.29
N PRO A 170 -24.18 3.34 18.32
CA PRO A 170 -24.98 3.70 19.49
C PRO A 170 -26.23 4.51 19.15
N SER A 171 -27.21 4.52 20.05
CA SER A 171 -28.51 5.17 19.84
C SER A 171 -28.44 6.70 19.70
N ASP A 172 -27.39 7.31 20.25
CA ASP A 172 -27.17 8.77 20.27
C ASP A 172 -26.13 9.24 19.24
N SER A 173 -25.72 8.35 18.33
CA SER A 173 -24.57 8.56 17.48
C SER A 173 -24.78 8.08 16.04
N ILE A 174 -23.92 8.51 15.15
CA ILE A 174 -23.85 8.12 13.74
C ILE A 174 -22.41 7.69 13.38
N PHE A 175 -22.27 6.96 12.28
CA PHE A 175 -20.96 6.64 11.69
C PHE A 175 -20.82 7.36 10.36
N VAL A 176 -19.71 8.10 10.19
CA VAL A 176 -19.49 8.97 9.05
C VAL A 176 -18.18 8.65 8.34
N LEU A 177 -18.18 8.79 7.02
CA LEU A 177 -16.99 8.60 6.18
C LEU A 177 -16.79 9.80 5.26
N GLY A 178 -15.54 10.06 4.88
CA GLY A 178 -15.27 10.94 3.75
C GLY A 178 -15.52 10.22 2.42
N ASP A 179 -15.90 10.98 1.40
CA ASP A 179 -16.09 10.45 0.05
C ASP A 179 -14.75 10.02 -0.58
N ASN A 180 -13.65 10.68 -0.17
CA ASN A 180 -12.30 10.29 -0.49
C ASN A 180 -11.75 9.34 0.58
N ARG A 181 -12.22 8.08 0.54
CA ARG A 181 -11.99 7.07 1.58
C ARG A 181 -10.53 6.91 1.99
N LYS A 182 -9.58 7.04 1.06
CA LYS A 182 -8.15 6.87 1.38
C LYS A 182 -7.49 8.11 1.97
N ALA A 183 -8.06 9.30 1.76
CA ALA A 183 -7.51 10.58 2.25
C ALA A 183 -8.48 11.28 3.21
N SER A 184 -9.15 10.50 4.06
CA SER A 184 -10.15 11.00 4.99
C SER A 184 -9.85 10.52 6.41
N LEU A 185 -9.66 11.49 7.29
CA LEU A 185 -9.75 11.28 8.73
C LEU A 185 -11.24 11.33 9.11
N ASP A 186 -11.80 10.17 9.42
CA ASP A 186 -13.23 9.95 9.69
C ASP A 186 -13.45 8.87 10.77
N SER A 187 -14.68 8.38 10.92
CA SER A 187 -15.08 7.47 12.00
C SER A 187 -14.28 6.16 12.08
N ARG A 188 -13.47 5.82 11.08
CA ARG A 188 -12.59 4.65 11.10
C ARG A 188 -11.41 4.77 12.05
N PHE A 189 -11.02 5.99 12.38
CA PHE A 189 -9.82 6.31 13.16
C PHE A 189 -10.23 7.00 14.46
N GLU A 190 -9.43 7.95 14.94
CA GLU A 190 -9.62 8.66 16.22
C GLU A 190 -10.98 9.34 16.40
N ILE A 191 -11.69 9.70 15.31
CA ILE A 191 -13.03 10.33 15.40
C ILE A 191 -14.06 9.36 15.99
N GLY A 192 -14.02 8.08 15.63
CA GLY A 192 -15.02 7.10 16.06
C GLY A 192 -16.46 7.52 15.73
N TYR A 193 -17.40 7.22 16.62
CA TYR A 193 -18.79 7.64 16.43
C TYR A 193 -18.98 9.13 16.67
N VAL A 194 -19.79 9.77 15.82
CA VAL A 194 -20.15 11.20 15.96
C VAL A 194 -21.48 11.31 16.68
N LYS A 195 -21.55 12.09 17.76
CA LYS A 195 -22.81 12.29 18.48
C LYS A 195 -23.77 13.15 17.67
N LEU A 196 -25.05 12.85 17.77
CA LEU A 196 -26.11 13.65 17.14
C LEU A 196 -26.09 15.12 17.61
N THR A 197 -25.62 15.37 18.84
CA THR A 197 -25.50 16.71 19.43
C THR A 197 -24.37 17.55 18.86
N ASP A 198 -23.39 16.93 18.21
CA ASP A 198 -22.20 17.62 17.70
C ASP A 198 -22.40 18.12 16.26
N ILE A 199 -23.48 17.68 15.62
CA ILE A 199 -23.86 18.08 14.27
C ILE A 199 -24.37 19.53 14.30
N ARG A 200 -23.83 20.36 13.41
CA ARG A 200 -24.20 21.77 13.26
C ARG A 200 -25.04 22.02 12.02
N HIS A 201 -24.69 21.34 10.93
CA HIS A 201 -25.40 21.50 9.66
C HIS A 201 -25.56 20.17 8.94
N VAL A 202 -26.60 20.10 8.10
CA VAL A 202 -26.89 18.98 7.22
C VAL A 202 -27.20 19.46 5.81
N LEU A 203 -26.63 18.77 4.83
CA LEU A 203 -26.93 18.84 3.40
C LEU A 203 -27.63 17.52 3.02
N PRO A 204 -28.98 17.53 2.95
CA PRO A 204 -29.76 16.34 2.62
C PRO A 204 -29.34 15.71 1.30
N LEU A 205 -29.34 14.38 1.20
CA LEU A 205 -28.99 13.67 -0.03
C LEU A 205 -29.78 14.16 -1.25
N LYS A 206 -31.07 14.47 -1.08
CA LYS A 206 -31.94 15.02 -2.14
C LYS A 206 -31.51 16.40 -2.65
N GLU A 207 -30.80 17.19 -1.83
CA GLU A 207 -30.32 18.54 -2.20
C GLU A 207 -28.91 18.48 -2.82
N GLN A 208 -28.32 17.29 -2.95
CA GLN A 208 -26.98 17.09 -3.51
C GLN A 208 -26.95 16.95 -5.05
N GLU A 209 -28.06 17.21 -5.74
CA GLU A 209 -28.16 17.18 -7.21
C GLU A 209 -27.00 17.89 -7.93
N PRO A 210 -26.52 19.08 -7.49
CA PRO A 210 -25.41 19.76 -8.16
C PRO A 210 -24.09 18.97 -8.19
N TYR A 211 -23.94 17.99 -7.28
CA TYR A 211 -22.74 17.18 -7.11
C TYR A 211 -22.84 15.81 -7.77
N LYS A 212 -24.03 15.37 -8.19
CA LYS A 212 -24.23 14.07 -8.86
C LYS A 212 -23.45 13.91 -10.16
N LYS A 213 -23.12 15.01 -10.83
CA LYS A 213 -22.23 15.00 -12.01
C LYS A 213 -20.84 14.42 -11.74
N ASN A 214 -20.40 14.41 -10.48
CA ASN A 214 -19.12 13.87 -10.05
C ASN A 214 -19.23 12.40 -9.59
N TRP A 215 -20.42 11.83 -9.60
CA TRP A 215 -20.65 10.46 -9.16
C TRP A 215 -20.16 9.47 -10.22
N ARG A 216 -19.52 8.40 -9.76
CA ARG A 216 -19.04 7.31 -10.61
C ARG A 216 -20.15 6.28 -10.84
N ASN A 217 -20.02 5.52 -11.92
CA ASN A 217 -20.82 4.31 -12.11
C ASN A 217 -20.36 3.24 -11.10
N THR A 218 -21.31 2.63 -10.39
CA THR A 218 -21.11 1.60 -9.36
C THR A 218 -21.54 0.20 -9.78
N GLU A 219 -22.13 0.03 -10.98
CA GLU A 219 -22.69 -1.24 -11.47
C GLU A 219 -21.70 -2.42 -11.41
N ASN A 220 -20.42 -2.15 -11.62
CA ASN A 220 -19.37 -3.17 -11.64
C ASN A 220 -18.52 -3.21 -10.37
N ASP A 221 -18.89 -2.48 -9.32
CA ASP A 221 -18.07 -2.36 -8.11
C ASP A 221 -17.75 -3.70 -7.47
N LEU A 222 -18.78 -4.54 -7.35
CA LEU A 222 -18.66 -5.85 -6.74
C LEU A 222 -17.79 -6.81 -7.57
N GLN A 223 -17.55 -6.53 -8.86
CA GLN A 223 -16.62 -7.32 -9.68
C GLN A 223 -15.16 -7.07 -9.29
N PHE A 224 -14.87 -5.93 -8.63
CA PHE A 224 -13.54 -5.66 -8.08
C PHE A 224 -13.30 -6.37 -6.75
N ALA A 225 -14.32 -6.96 -6.13
CA ALA A 225 -14.15 -7.79 -4.94
C ALA A 225 -13.16 -8.92 -5.24
N HIS A 226 -12.25 -9.19 -4.31
CA HIS A 226 -11.20 -10.20 -4.46
C HIS A 226 -10.31 -10.04 -5.71
N THR A 227 -10.13 -8.82 -6.23
CA THR A 227 -9.17 -8.52 -7.32
C THR A 227 -7.93 -7.78 -6.80
N SER A 228 -6.86 -7.63 -7.59
CA SER A 228 -5.72 -6.76 -7.20
C SER A 228 -5.98 -5.34 -7.66
N THR A 229 -5.77 -4.36 -6.79
CA THR A 229 -5.89 -2.93 -7.13
C THR A 229 -4.61 -2.33 -7.72
N VAL A 230 -3.47 -3.02 -7.60
CA VAL A 230 -2.17 -2.51 -8.02
C VAL A 230 -1.71 -3.13 -9.33
N ASP A 231 -1.31 -2.28 -10.28
CA ASP A 231 -0.59 -2.67 -11.48
C ASP A 231 0.92 -2.60 -11.22
N VAL A 232 1.58 -3.77 -11.29
CA VAL A 232 3.02 -3.91 -11.01
C VAL A 232 3.87 -3.12 -12.01
N ARG A 233 3.48 -3.07 -13.29
CA ARG A 233 4.25 -2.37 -14.32
C ARG A 233 4.13 -0.86 -14.15
N ASP A 234 2.94 -0.36 -13.85
CA ASP A 234 2.72 1.06 -13.56
C ASP A 234 3.52 1.48 -12.32
N PHE A 235 3.48 0.68 -11.24
CA PHE A 235 4.26 0.94 -10.02
C PHE A 235 5.76 1.05 -10.32
N VAL A 236 6.35 0.07 -11.00
CA VAL A 236 7.78 0.09 -11.34
C VAL A 236 8.13 1.23 -12.28
N THR A 237 7.23 1.60 -13.20
CA THR A 237 7.42 2.74 -14.11
C THR A 237 7.51 4.05 -13.32
N ARG A 238 6.59 4.26 -12.38
CA ARG A 238 6.57 5.45 -11.50
C ARG A 238 7.76 5.50 -10.57
N LEU A 239 8.12 4.38 -9.94
CA LEU A 239 9.31 4.27 -9.09
C LEU A 239 10.58 4.63 -9.88
N ASN A 240 10.74 4.12 -11.10
CA ASN A 240 11.89 4.43 -11.94
C ASN A 240 11.95 5.90 -12.36
N LYS A 241 10.80 6.58 -12.50
CA LYS A 241 10.75 8.03 -12.72
C LYS A 241 11.35 8.78 -11.51
N VAL A 242 10.92 8.42 -10.29
CA VAL A 242 11.45 9.01 -9.04
C VAL A 242 12.95 8.73 -8.89
N ARG A 243 13.38 7.48 -9.15
CA ARG A 243 14.80 7.10 -9.12
C ARG A 243 15.63 7.95 -10.07
N ARG A 244 15.16 8.16 -11.31
CA ARG A 244 15.84 9.04 -12.28
C ARG A 244 15.99 10.48 -11.77
N GLU A 245 14.94 11.04 -11.16
CA GLU A 245 14.98 12.40 -10.58
C GLU A 245 15.97 12.51 -9.41
N LYS A 246 16.29 11.40 -8.75
CA LYS A 246 17.28 11.29 -7.68
C LYS A 246 18.66 10.79 -8.16
N ASN A 247 18.90 10.76 -9.47
CA ASN A 247 20.11 10.25 -10.10
C ASN A 247 20.43 8.77 -9.77
N GLN A 248 19.40 7.97 -9.53
CA GLN A 248 19.50 6.55 -9.20
C GLN A 248 19.35 5.65 -10.45
N PRO A 249 20.10 4.53 -10.56
CA PRO A 249 19.96 3.59 -11.67
C PRO A 249 18.54 3.01 -11.75
N ARG A 250 18.05 2.71 -12.95
CA ARG A 250 16.73 2.08 -13.12
C ARG A 250 16.71 0.65 -12.59
N LEU A 251 15.61 0.26 -11.97
CA LEU A 251 15.29 -1.13 -11.62
C LEU A 251 14.64 -1.84 -12.81
N LYS A 252 15.00 -3.11 -13.03
CA LYS A 252 14.43 -3.98 -14.06
C LYS A 252 13.51 -5.01 -13.43
N ILE A 253 12.34 -5.21 -14.02
CA ILE A 253 11.43 -6.28 -13.56
C ILE A 253 12.09 -7.64 -13.83
N GLN A 254 12.17 -8.48 -12.80
CA GLN A 254 12.71 -9.84 -12.86
C GLN A 254 11.67 -10.89 -12.51
N GLU A 255 11.49 -11.88 -13.38
CA GLU A 255 10.45 -12.90 -13.19
C GLU A 255 10.75 -13.84 -12.01
N ASN A 256 12.01 -14.17 -11.76
CA ASN A 256 12.37 -14.97 -10.59
C ASN A 256 12.10 -14.19 -9.28
N LEU A 257 12.24 -12.85 -9.28
CA LEU A 257 11.83 -12.05 -8.12
C LEU A 257 10.31 -11.95 -8.00
N ASN A 258 9.55 -11.90 -9.10
CA ASN A 258 8.08 -12.01 -9.06
C ASN A 258 7.64 -13.35 -8.48
N LYS A 259 8.28 -14.44 -8.91
CA LYS A 259 8.03 -15.79 -8.36
C LYS A 259 8.37 -15.83 -6.86
N SER A 260 9.50 -15.25 -6.47
CA SER A 260 9.92 -15.15 -5.06
C SER A 260 8.91 -14.38 -4.22
N SER A 261 8.48 -13.20 -4.67
CA SER A 261 7.49 -12.40 -3.95
C SER A 261 6.13 -13.08 -3.86
N ARG A 262 5.74 -13.87 -4.87
CA ARG A 262 4.51 -14.69 -4.82
C ARG A 262 4.58 -15.82 -3.80
N ILE A 263 5.68 -16.58 -3.79
CA ILE A 263 5.91 -17.64 -2.78
C ILE A 263 5.79 -17.03 -1.38
N ARG A 264 6.47 -15.92 -1.18
CA ARG A 264 6.53 -15.21 0.09
C ARG A 264 5.16 -14.68 0.51
N GLY A 265 4.44 -14.00 -0.37
CA GLY A 265 3.12 -13.45 -0.08
C GLY A 265 2.07 -14.52 0.21
N GLN A 266 2.09 -15.67 -0.47
CA GLN A 266 1.15 -16.76 -0.17
C GLN A 266 1.35 -17.30 1.25
N ILE A 267 2.61 -17.45 1.67
CA ILE A 267 2.92 -17.95 3.00
C ILE A 267 2.54 -16.92 4.07
N ILE A 268 2.85 -15.63 3.84
CA ILE A 268 2.46 -14.53 4.73
C ILE A 268 0.95 -14.58 5.03
N LEU A 269 0.12 -14.73 3.99
CA LEU A 269 -1.32 -14.83 4.17
C LEU A 269 -1.75 -16.11 4.89
N ASN A 270 -1.17 -17.25 4.54
CA ASN A 270 -1.52 -18.54 5.16
C ASN A 270 -1.17 -18.61 6.65
N THR A 271 -0.15 -17.88 7.09
CA THR A 271 0.32 -17.89 8.49
C THR A 271 0.03 -16.61 9.25
N ASP A 272 -0.64 -15.64 8.61
CA ASP A 272 -0.85 -14.28 9.12
C ASP A 272 0.46 -13.61 9.60
N ASP A 273 1.57 -13.84 8.90
CA ASP A 273 2.92 -13.44 9.34
C ASP A 273 3.55 -12.41 8.40
N PHE A 274 3.19 -11.14 8.58
CA PHE A 274 3.73 -10.02 7.81
C PHE A 274 5.13 -9.56 8.27
N SER A 275 5.80 -10.32 9.16
CA SER A 275 7.16 -10.00 9.62
C SER A 275 8.20 -10.38 8.56
N VAL A 276 9.24 -9.54 8.41
CA VAL A 276 10.38 -9.80 7.50
C VAL A 276 11.19 -11.00 7.98
N GLU A 277 11.28 -11.18 9.30
CA GLU A 277 12.00 -12.27 9.97
C GLU A 277 11.37 -13.64 9.73
N ALA A 278 10.10 -13.67 9.28
CA ALA A 278 9.36 -14.90 8.99
C ALA A 278 9.26 -15.85 10.19
N THR A 279 9.05 -15.29 11.39
CA THR A 279 9.11 -16.05 12.66
C THR A 279 8.07 -17.17 12.74
N ARG A 280 6.88 -16.98 12.19
CA ARG A 280 5.81 -18.00 12.13
C ARG A 280 5.78 -18.69 10.78
N SER A 281 6.02 -17.95 9.71
CA SER A 281 5.98 -18.45 8.34
C SER A 281 7.13 -19.41 8.00
N GLY A 282 8.28 -19.28 8.65
CA GLY A 282 9.47 -20.13 8.46
C GLY A 282 10.17 -19.96 7.10
N VAL A 283 9.59 -19.19 6.17
CA VAL A 283 10.11 -18.90 4.84
C VAL A 283 10.50 -17.44 4.75
N THR A 284 11.79 -17.19 4.98
CA THR A 284 12.44 -15.88 4.85
C THR A 284 12.57 -15.47 3.39
N LEU A 285 12.87 -14.19 3.15
CA LEU A 285 13.26 -13.66 1.84
C LEU A 285 14.31 -14.55 1.15
N GLU A 286 15.38 -14.91 1.86
CA GLU A 286 16.47 -15.72 1.30
C GLU A 286 15.98 -17.09 0.81
N LYS A 287 15.13 -17.77 1.59
CA LYS A 287 14.55 -19.06 1.20
C LYS A 287 13.65 -18.91 -0.03
N ALA A 288 12.78 -17.89 -0.05
CA ALA A 288 11.88 -17.63 -1.18
C ALA A 288 12.67 -17.33 -2.48
N VAL A 289 13.71 -16.51 -2.38
CA VAL A 289 14.60 -16.15 -3.49
C VAL A 289 15.34 -17.37 -4.04
N ARG A 290 15.90 -18.21 -3.16
CA ARG A 290 16.56 -19.47 -3.56
C ARG A 290 15.59 -20.43 -4.25
N GLN A 291 14.39 -20.62 -3.69
CA GLN A 291 13.33 -21.47 -4.29
C GLN A 291 12.86 -20.94 -5.65
N ALA A 292 12.89 -19.62 -5.85
CA ALA A 292 12.55 -19.01 -7.11
C ALA A 292 13.68 -19.09 -8.16
N GLY A 293 14.89 -19.52 -7.78
CA GLY A 293 16.04 -19.65 -8.68
C GLY A 293 16.70 -18.32 -9.03
N TYR A 294 16.50 -17.28 -8.22
CA TYR A 294 17.19 -15.99 -8.39
C TYR A 294 18.57 -16.04 -7.71
N ARG A 295 19.60 -15.54 -8.40
CA ARG A 295 21.02 -15.86 -8.11
C ARG A 295 21.87 -14.70 -7.59
N ASN A 296 21.33 -13.49 -7.58
CA ASN A 296 22.02 -12.36 -6.95
C ASN A 296 22.15 -12.61 -5.44
N ILE A 297 22.88 -11.77 -4.69
CA ILE A 297 23.14 -12.05 -3.25
C ILE A 297 22.82 -10.88 -2.33
N ILE A 298 22.58 -9.68 -2.88
CA ILE A 298 22.01 -8.57 -2.14
C ILE A 298 20.51 -8.57 -2.41
N PHE A 299 19.69 -8.58 -1.35
CA PHE A 299 18.25 -8.50 -1.48
C PHE A 299 17.66 -7.61 -0.40
N ALA A 300 16.52 -7.03 -0.71
CA ALA A 300 15.64 -6.42 0.29
C ALA A 300 14.20 -6.83 0.04
N GLU A 301 13.41 -6.75 1.10
CA GLU A 301 11.98 -7.07 1.11
C GLU A 301 11.22 -5.87 1.67
N LEU A 302 10.10 -5.55 1.02
CA LEU A 302 9.05 -4.68 1.56
C LEU A 302 7.76 -5.47 1.50
N ILE A 303 7.07 -5.55 2.64
CA ILE A 303 5.76 -6.21 2.77
C ILE A 303 4.77 -5.15 3.20
N ILE A 304 3.66 -5.05 2.47
CA ILE A 304 2.59 -4.10 2.75
C ILE A 304 1.28 -4.86 2.75
N ARG A 305 0.47 -4.62 3.78
CA ARG A 305 -0.91 -5.10 3.82
C ARG A 305 -1.83 -4.00 3.30
N GLY A 306 -2.74 -4.36 2.41
CA GLY A 306 -3.79 -3.45 1.94
C GLY A 306 -3.86 -3.31 0.43
N TYR A 307 -4.72 -2.40 0.00
CA TYR A 307 -5.18 -2.29 -1.38
C TYR A 307 -4.91 -0.88 -1.91
N PHE A 308 -3.88 -0.79 -2.74
CA PHE A 308 -3.34 0.47 -3.26
C PHE A 308 -3.44 0.51 -4.79
N GLN A 309 -3.60 1.71 -5.34
CA GLN A 309 -3.19 1.99 -6.71
C GLN A 309 -1.66 2.21 -6.75
N ALA A 310 -1.06 2.21 -7.94
CA ALA A 310 0.39 2.27 -8.09
C ALA A 310 1.01 3.58 -7.56
N ASP A 311 0.34 4.71 -7.75
CA ASP A 311 0.73 6.01 -7.21
C ASP A 311 0.57 6.07 -5.70
N GLU A 312 -0.58 5.65 -5.17
CA GLU A 312 -0.85 5.61 -3.72
C GLU A 312 0.16 4.71 -2.97
N LEU A 313 0.48 3.54 -3.54
CA LEU A 313 1.45 2.63 -2.96
C LEU A 313 2.84 3.27 -2.89
N LEU A 314 3.22 3.99 -3.94
CA LEU A 314 4.50 4.66 -4.03
C LEU A 314 4.60 5.79 -3.01
N GLU A 315 3.56 6.62 -2.91
CA GLU A 315 3.46 7.68 -1.89
C GLU A 315 3.58 7.09 -0.48
N ASN A 316 2.78 6.06 -0.15
CA ASN A 316 2.83 5.40 1.15
C ASN A 316 4.23 4.84 1.47
N LEU A 317 4.90 4.21 0.51
CA LEU A 317 6.25 3.70 0.70
C LEU A 317 7.30 4.80 0.95
N PHE A 318 7.12 5.99 0.37
CA PHE A 318 8.02 7.12 0.56
C PHE A 318 7.77 7.92 1.85
N GLU A 319 6.63 7.71 2.53
CA GLU A 319 6.38 8.29 3.86
C GLU A 319 7.34 7.71 4.92
N PHE A 320 7.80 6.47 4.74
CA PHE A 320 8.66 5.78 5.69
C PHE A 320 10.15 5.86 5.28
N PRO A 321 11.06 6.31 6.17
CA PRO A 321 12.47 6.45 5.86
C PRO A 321 13.17 5.15 5.42
N ASP A 322 12.84 4.02 6.06
CA ASP A 322 13.48 2.73 5.77
C ASP A 322 13.10 2.21 4.37
N SER A 323 11.81 2.26 4.06
CA SER A 323 11.28 1.95 2.72
C SER A 323 11.89 2.85 1.65
N THR A 324 12.00 4.15 1.92
CA THR A 324 12.63 5.12 1.02
C THR A 324 14.09 4.77 0.74
N LYS A 325 14.86 4.46 1.79
CA LYS A 325 16.27 4.07 1.68
C LYS A 325 16.43 2.81 0.84
N ILE A 326 15.57 1.81 1.03
CA ILE A 326 15.57 0.57 0.26
C ILE A 326 15.25 0.85 -1.22
N LEU A 327 14.17 1.58 -1.50
CA LEU A 327 13.69 1.86 -2.86
C LEU A 327 14.61 2.77 -3.67
N LEU A 328 15.46 3.57 -3.02
CA LEU A 328 16.42 4.48 -3.66
C LEU A 328 17.87 3.98 -3.59
N SER A 329 18.15 2.80 -3.05
CA SER A 329 19.52 2.27 -3.00
C SER A 329 20.06 1.95 -4.40
N GLU A 330 21.35 2.19 -4.59
CA GLU A 330 22.14 1.84 -5.79
C GLU A 330 22.51 0.36 -5.83
N GLU A 331 22.42 -0.33 -4.69
CA GLU A 331 22.78 -1.73 -4.55
C GLU A 331 21.84 -2.65 -5.34
N TYR A 332 20.62 -2.20 -5.65
CA TYR A 332 19.61 -2.97 -6.37
C TYR A 332 19.52 -2.57 -7.84
N GLN A 333 19.47 -3.57 -8.73
CA GLN A 333 19.27 -3.39 -10.17
C GLN A 333 17.99 -4.06 -10.68
N ASP A 334 17.45 -4.97 -9.89
CA ASP A 334 16.30 -5.78 -10.22
C ASP A 334 15.20 -5.63 -9.16
N ILE A 335 13.95 -5.75 -9.60
CA ILE A 335 12.76 -5.69 -8.76
C ILE A 335 11.79 -6.79 -9.17
N GLY A 336 11.12 -7.40 -8.21
CA GLY A 336 9.95 -8.24 -8.46
C GLY A 336 8.89 -7.95 -7.41
N MET A 337 7.63 -8.00 -7.83
CA MET A 337 6.51 -7.59 -7.00
C MET A 337 5.31 -8.46 -7.30
N SER A 338 4.62 -8.89 -6.24
CA SER A 338 3.37 -9.62 -6.35
C SER A 338 2.36 -9.05 -5.35
N PRO A 339 1.17 -8.64 -5.82
CA PRO A 339 -0.02 -8.57 -4.98
C PRO A 339 -0.62 -9.97 -4.87
N ILE A 340 -0.76 -10.49 -3.66
CA ILE A 340 -1.38 -11.78 -3.36
C ILE A 340 -2.66 -11.50 -2.58
N LEU A 341 -3.74 -12.16 -2.98
CA LEU A 341 -5.03 -12.11 -2.32
C LEU A 341 -5.29 -13.44 -1.62
N GLY A 342 -5.90 -13.36 -0.45
CA GLY A 342 -6.30 -14.52 0.32
C GLY A 342 -7.12 -14.08 1.53
N ASP A 343 -7.35 -15.01 2.44
CA ASP A 343 -8.07 -14.74 3.67
C ASP A 343 -7.16 -14.92 4.86
N VAL A 344 -7.14 -13.91 5.73
CA VAL A 344 -6.46 -13.95 7.02
C VAL A 344 -7.54 -13.87 8.09
N ASN A 345 -7.69 -14.91 8.92
CA ASN A 345 -8.73 -14.99 9.94
C ASN A 345 -10.16 -14.72 9.38
N ASN A 346 -10.49 -15.34 8.24
CA ASN A 346 -11.74 -15.12 7.49
C ASN A 346 -11.96 -13.68 7.02
N CYS A 347 -10.89 -12.90 6.89
CA CYS A 347 -10.92 -11.55 6.37
C CYS A 347 -10.16 -11.44 5.04
N PRO A 348 -10.85 -11.05 3.95
CA PRO A 348 -10.21 -10.80 2.67
C PRO A 348 -9.06 -9.81 2.82
N THR A 349 -7.85 -10.27 2.53
CA THR A 349 -6.61 -9.54 2.78
C THR A 349 -5.72 -9.61 1.55
N GLN A 350 -5.17 -8.46 1.17
CA GLN A 350 -4.10 -8.37 0.19
C GLN A 350 -2.75 -8.17 0.87
N ALA A 351 -1.79 -9.00 0.53
CA ALA A 351 -0.38 -8.78 0.81
C ALA A 351 0.33 -8.36 -0.49
N ILE A 352 1.01 -7.21 -0.45
CA ILE A 352 1.88 -6.75 -1.52
C ILE A 352 3.31 -7.01 -1.06
N VAL A 353 4.01 -7.87 -1.78
CA VAL A 353 5.41 -8.21 -1.49
C VAL A 353 6.27 -7.68 -2.62
N ILE A 354 7.25 -6.85 -2.27
CA ILE A 354 8.24 -6.28 -3.19
C ILE A 354 9.61 -6.81 -2.78
N HIS A 355 10.26 -7.52 -3.69
CA HIS A 355 11.64 -7.96 -3.54
C HIS A 355 12.54 -7.15 -4.46
N LEU A 356 13.63 -6.64 -3.91
CA LEU A 356 14.70 -5.99 -4.65
C LEU A 356 15.90 -6.93 -4.69
N GLY A 357 16.65 -6.88 -5.77
CA GLY A 357 17.83 -7.71 -5.93
C GLY A 357 19.00 -6.95 -6.56
N GLY A 358 20.18 -7.24 -6.04
CA GLY A 358 21.43 -6.58 -6.36
C GLY A 358 22.58 -7.55 -6.58
N TYR A 359 23.37 -7.29 -7.61
CA TYR A 359 24.59 -8.06 -7.85
C TYR A 359 25.76 -7.45 -7.08
N LYS A 360 26.28 -8.20 -6.09
CA LYS A 360 27.60 -7.92 -5.53
C LYS A 360 28.61 -8.81 -6.23
N PRO A 361 29.61 -8.25 -6.93
CA PRO A 361 30.65 -9.06 -7.53
C PRO A 361 31.39 -9.86 -6.44
N PRO A 362 31.79 -11.12 -6.73
CA PRO A 362 32.72 -11.85 -5.89
C PRO A 362 34.01 -11.06 -5.66
N ASN A 363 34.69 -11.38 -4.56
CA ASN A 363 36.02 -10.86 -4.25
C ASN A 363 37.00 -12.04 -4.11
N TYR A 364 37.24 -12.74 -5.23
CA TYR A 364 38.21 -13.83 -5.26
C TYR A 364 39.62 -13.26 -5.10
N GLN A 365 40.45 -13.91 -4.27
CA GLN A 365 41.87 -13.55 -4.18
C GLN A 365 42.56 -13.91 -5.51
N LYS A 366 43.51 -13.08 -5.95
CA LYS A 366 44.22 -13.33 -7.23
C LYS A 366 44.95 -14.67 -7.20
N GLU A 367 45.45 -15.03 -6.03
CA GLU A 367 46.15 -16.27 -5.74
C GLU A 367 45.26 -17.49 -5.97
N ASP A 368 43.98 -17.42 -5.57
CA ASP A 368 43.01 -18.50 -5.79
C ASP A 368 42.77 -18.71 -7.29
N VAL A 369 42.56 -17.63 -8.04
CA VAL A 369 42.34 -17.70 -9.50
C VAL A 369 43.56 -18.27 -10.22
N GLU A 370 44.78 -17.82 -9.85
CA GLU A 370 46.03 -18.32 -10.44
C GLU A 370 46.33 -19.77 -10.04
N SER A 371 45.90 -20.23 -8.86
CA SER A 371 46.08 -21.64 -8.46
C SER A 371 45.35 -22.60 -9.41
N TRP A 372 44.12 -22.27 -9.81
CA TRP A 372 43.34 -23.06 -10.78
C TRP A 372 43.97 -23.02 -12.17
N LYS A 373 44.51 -21.88 -12.58
CA LYS A 373 45.25 -21.76 -13.84
C LYS A 373 46.50 -22.63 -13.85
N LYS A 374 47.25 -22.65 -12.75
CA LYS A 374 48.43 -23.51 -12.58
C LYS A 374 48.03 -24.98 -12.63
N LEU A 375 46.93 -25.37 -11.99
CA LEU A 375 46.39 -26.73 -12.08
C LEU A 375 46.06 -27.11 -13.53
N ILE A 376 45.40 -26.23 -14.30
CA ILE A 376 45.11 -26.45 -15.72
C ILE A 376 46.41 -26.67 -16.50
N ASN A 377 47.42 -25.82 -16.32
CA ASN A 377 48.70 -25.94 -17.01
C ASN A 377 49.39 -27.27 -16.70
N ASN A 378 49.51 -27.62 -15.42
CA ASN A 378 50.13 -28.86 -14.98
C ASN A 378 49.41 -30.09 -15.56
N LEU A 379 48.07 -30.13 -15.48
CA LEU A 379 47.29 -31.25 -16.01
C LEU A 379 47.40 -31.35 -17.54
N THR A 380 47.40 -30.21 -18.23
CA THR A 380 47.57 -30.17 -19.69
C THR A 380 48.95 -30.67 -20.12
N GLU A 381 49.99 -30.42 -19.32
CA GLU A 381 51.36 -30.88 -19.58
C GLU A 381 51.53 -32.38 -19.33
N ILE A 382 51.01 -32.92 -18.23
CA ILE A 382 51.24 -34.34 -17.87
C ILE A 382 50.32 -35.32 -18.60
N LEU A 383 49.12 -34.89 -18.99
CA LEU A 383 48.10 -35.80 -19.52
C LEU A 383 48.55 -36.53 -20.80
N PRO A 384 49.19 -35.88 -21.80
CA PRO A 384 49.68 -36.58 -22.99
C PRO A 384 50.69 -37.69 -22.68
N SER A 385 51.57 -37.50 -21.71
CA SER A 385 52.55 -38.52 -21.31
C SER A 385 51.87 -39.77 -20.77
N TRP A 386 50.83 -39.63 -19.94
CA TRP A 386 50.04 -40.77 -19.47
C TRP A 386 49.21 -41.42 -20.58
N GLU A 387 48.68 -40.64 -21.51
CA GLU A 387 47.94 -41.18 -22.65
C GLU A 387 48.80 -42.01 -23.61
N ASN A 388 50.07 -41.65 -23.76
CA ASN A 388 51.02 -42.39 -24.59
C ASN A 388 51.36 -43.78 -24.04
N LEU A 389 51.12 -44.04 -22.75
CA LEU A 389 51.37 -45.32 -22.10
C LEU A 389 50.27 -46.38 -22.36
N LYS A 390 49.20 -46.03 -23.07
CA LYS A 390 48.09 -46.96 -23.40
C LYS A 390 48.51 -48.21 -24.17
N ASN A 391 49.65 -48.15 -24.87
CA ASN A 391 50.20 -49.29 -25.62
C ASN A 391 51.38 -49.98 -24.90
N ALA A 392 51.71 -49.56 -23.68
CA ALA A 392 52.82 -50.15 -22.93
C ALA A 392 52.42 -51.54 -22.38
N SER A 393 53.20 -52.57 -22.71
CA SER A 393 52.93 -53.95 -22.30
C SER A 393 53.25 -54.24 -20.84
N ASN A 394 53.96 -53.34 -20.16
CA ASN A 394 54.49 -53.49 -18.80
C ASN A 394 53.75 -52.65 -17.75
N ILE A 395 52.53 -52.19 -18.04
CA ILE A 395 51.73 -51.32 -17.17
C ILE A 395 50.33 -51.92 -16.96
N ASP A 396 49.78 -51.78 -15.75
CA ASP A 396 48.38 -52.13 -15.47
C ASP A 396 47.44 -51.18 -16.22
N GLN A 397 46.90 -51.66 -17.34
CA GLN A 397 46.06 -50.87 -18.24
C GLN A 397 44.76 -50.39 -17.57
N ARG A 398 44.19 -51.14 -16.62
CA ARG A 398 42.95 -50.72 -15.93
C ARG A 398 43.20 -49.52 -15.02
N LYS A 399 44.33 -49.55 -14.29
CA LYS A 399 44.73 -48.44 -13.42
C LYS A 399 45.10 -47.20 -14.24
N LEU A 400 45.79 -47.40 -15.36
CA LEU A 400 46.13 -46.32 -16.29
C LEU A 400 44.88 -45.65 -16.88
N GLU A 401 43.91 -46.42 -17.36
CA GLU A 401 42.63 -45.88 -17.87
C GLU A 401 41.90 -45.08 -16.79
N LYS A 402 41.84 -45.59 -15.56
CA LYS A 402 41.23 -44.88 -14.43
C LYS A 402 41.96 -43.57 -14.12
N LEU A 403 43.29 -43.57 -14.10
CA LEU A 403 44.10 -42.36 -13.89
C LEU A 403 43.85 -41.32 -14.99
N VAL A 404 43.93 -41.72 -16.25
CA VAL A 404 43.68 -40.82 -17.40
C VAL A 404 42.27 -40.23 -17.33
N SER A 405 41.26 -41.04 -16.98
CA SER A 405 39.90 -40.55 -16.78
C SER A 405 39.81 -39.51 -15.65
N LEU A 406 40.43 -39.77 -14.50
CA LEU A 406 40.45 -38.85 -13.36
C LEU A 406 41.14 -37.52 -13.73
N LEU A 407 42.31 -37.57 -14.36
CA LEU A 407 43.03 -36.38 -14.79
C LEU A 407 42.23 -35.54 -15.80
N LYS A 408 41.53 -36.19 -16.74
CA LYS A 408 40.61 -35.50 -17.68
C LYS A 408 39.45 -34.83 -16.95
N THR A 409 38.83 -35.51 -15.98
CA THR A 409 37.76 -34.93 -15.16
C THR A 409 38.25 -33.73 -14.37
N ARG A 410 39.42 -33.84 -13.72
CA ARG A 410 40.04 -32.71 -13.00
C ARG A 410 40.33 -31.53 -13.92
N LEU A 411 40.90 -31.78 -15.11
CA LEU A 411 41.19 -30.73 -16.09
C LEU A 411 39.91 -30.02 -16.54
N ALA A 412 38.86 -30.77 -16.88
CA ALA A 412 37.58 -30.21 -17.29
C ALA A 412 36.91 -29.39 -16.17
N ASN A 413 36.97 -29.87 -14.93
CA ASN A 413 36.45 -29.15 -13.76
C ASN A 413 37.25 -27.87 -13.51
N ALA A 414 38.58 -27.95 -13.50
CA ALA A 414 39.47 -26.81 -13.31
C ALA A 414 39.25 -25.74 -14.37
N GLN A 415 39.08 -26.10 -15.64
CA GLN A 415 38.76 -25.17 -16.72
C GLN A 415 37.43 -24.44 -16.52
N LYS A 416 36.38 -25.15 -16.05
CA LYS A 416 35.08 -24.52 -15.72
C LYS A 416 35.22 -23.54 -14.56
N ILE A 417 35.86 -23.96 -13.47
CA ILE A 417 36.09 -23.16 -12.26
C ILE A 417 36.90 -21.91 -12.61
N TYR A 418 38.06 -22.07 -13.25
CA TYR A 418 38.91 -20.95 -13.68
C TYR A 418 38.15 -19.99 -14.62
N GLY A 419 37.35 -20.53 -15.54
CA GLY A 419 36.53 -19.70 -16.44
C GLY A 419 35.57 -18.78 -15.68
N ARG A 420 34.91 -19.26 -14.62
CA ARG A 420 34.05 -18.43 -13.76
C ARG A 420 34.83 -17.41 -12.95
N LEU A 421 35.89 -17.86 -12.28
CA LEU A 421 36.73 -17.04 -11.40
C LEU A 421 37.40 -15.89 -12.18
N SER A 422 37.94 -16.18 -13.37
CA SER A 422 38.60 -15.18 -14.23
C SER A 422 37.66 -14.11 -14.77
N ARG A 423 36.35 -14.39 -14.86
CA ARG A 423 35.32 -13.39 -15.19
C ARG A 423 34.74 -12.67 -13.96
N ASN A 424 35.26 -12.98 -12.77
CA ASN A 424 34.74 -12.51 -11.49
C ASN A 424 33.23 -12.77 -11.32
N GLU A 425 32.80 -14.00 -11.62
CA GLU A 425 31.43 -14.46 -11.49
C GLU A 425 31.29 -15.45 -10.31
N TRP A 426 30.16 -15.41 -9.61
CA TRP A 426 29.86 -16.42 -8.57
C TRP A 426 29.83 -17.82 -9.18
N LEU A 427 30.43 -18.79 -8.48
CA LEU A 427 30.30 -20.21 -8.83
C LEU A 427 28.84 -20.66 -8.69
N THR A 428 28.41 -21.55 -9.57
CA THR A 428 27.16 -22.29 -9.40
C THR A 428 27.32 -23.38 -8.34
N VAL A 429 26.21 -23.89 -7.81
CA VAL A 429 26.20 -24.98 -6.82
C VAL A 429 27.00 -26.20 -7.31
N ASP A 430 26.89 -26.55 -8.59
CA ASP A 430 27.63 -27.67 -9.18
C ASP A 430 29.14 -27.38 -9.24
N GLU A 431 29.53 -26.16 -9.59
CA GLU A 431 30.94 -25.75 -9.64
C GLU A 431 31.54 -25.64 -8.23
N GLU A 432 30.78 -25.20 -7.22
CA GLU A 432 31.21 -25.27 -5.81
C GLU A 432 31.44 -26.71 -5.37
N GLN A 433 30.59 -27.64 -5.80
CA GLN A 433 30.79 -29.06 -5.52
C GLN A 433 32.00 -29.62 -6.27
N MET A 434 32.30 -29.14 -7.49
CA MET A 434 33.54 -29.48 -8.20
C MET A 434 34.77 -29.02 -7.42
N VAL A 435 34.77 -27.79 -6.88
CA VAL A 435 35.85 -27.26 -6.01
C VAL A 435 36.07 -28.19 -4.82
N LYS A 436 35.00 -28.50 -4.07
CA LYS A 436 35.07 -29.38 -2.88
C LYS A 436 35.53 -30.80 -3.21
N ASN A 437 35.24 -31.28 -4.43
CA ASN A 437 35.57 -32.64 -4.84
C ASN A 437 37.00 -32.77 -5.41
N ASP A 438 37.70 -31.69 -5.77
CA ASP A 438 39.01 -31.79 -6.42
C ASP A 438 40.08 -32.44 -5.52
N ASP A 439 40.07 -32.17 -4.21
CA ASP A 439 41.02 -32.77 -3.25
C ASP A 439 40.93 -34.31 -3.23
N ARG A 440 39.71 -34.84 -3.33
CA ARG A 440 39.48 -36.28 -3.42
C ARG A 440 39.99 -36.84 -4.76
N LEU A 441 39.67 -36.17 -5.87
CA LEU A 441 40.13 -36.58 -7.20
C LEU A 441 41.67 -36.53 -7.29
N HIS A 442 42.30 -35.55 -6.66
CA HIS A 442 43.75 -35.43 -6.55
C HIS A 442 44.34 -36.61 -5.79
N SER A 443 43.81 -36.90 -4.60
CA SER A 443 44.27 -38.00 -3.74
C SER A 443 44.16 -39.36 -4.44
N GLU A 444 43.04 -39.61 -5.13
CA GLU A 444 42.84 -40.83 -5.93
C GLU A 444 43.84 -40.92 -7.10
N ALA A 445 44.14 -39.80 -7.76
CA ALA A 445 45.12 -39.77 -8.84
C ALA A 445 46.54 -40.05 -8.33
N GLU A 446 46.95 -39.47 -7.19
CA GLU A 446 48.28 -39.71 -6.60
C GLU A 446 48.50 -41.17 -6.20
N ILE A 447 47.47 -41.83 -5.64
CA ILE A 447 47.53 -43.26 -5.31
C ILE A 447 47.78 -44.08 -6.58
N LEU A 448 47.03 -43.82 -7.65
CA LEU A 448 47.19 -44.55 -8.92
C LEU A 448 48.56 -44.29 -9.54
N ILE A 449 49.06 -43.05 -9.50
CA ILE A 449 50.42 -42.71 -9.96
C ILE A 449 51.47 -43.51 -9.18
N SER A 450 51.35 -43.57 -7.84
CA SER A 450 52.28 -44.34 -7.00
C SER A 450 52.23 -45.84 -7.30
N GLU A 451 51.05 -46.38 -7.55
CA GLU A 451 50.87 -47.81 -7.90
C GLU A 451 51.39 -48.16 -9.28
N LEU A 452 51.30 -47.24 -10.25
CA LEU A 452 51.78 -47.44 -11.62
C LEU A 452 53.30 -47.26 -11.75
N ASN A 453 53.93 -46.58 -10.79
CA ASN A 453 55.38 -46.39 -10.72
C ASN A 453 56.13 -47.52 -9.99
N LYS A 454 55.41 -48.49 -9.42
CA LYS A 454 55.96 -49.72 -8.82
C LYS A 454 55.96 -50.84 -9.85
#